data_AF-A0A8K0RL66-F1
#
_entry.id   AF-A0A8K0RL66-F1
#
_cell.length_a   1.000
_cell.length_b   1.000
_cell.length_c   1.000
_cell.angle_alpha   90.00
_cell.angle_beta   90.00
_cell.angle_gamma   90.00
#
_symmetry.space_group_name_H-M   'P 1'
#
loop_
_entity.id
_entity.type
_entity.pdbx_description
1 polymer ?
#
loop_
_entity_poly.entity_id
_entity_poly.type
_entity_poly.pdbx_seq_one_letter_code
_entity_poly.pdbx_strand_id
1 'polypeptide(L)'
;PSTLFLTAIDPATGDSLFHSAIHAQNLAALIDMTKEFPPNMSYTIGRKLLFKHKNHRRETILHVAAQTGNLDMVISAYRLFGGGILPGVPTYPGYQPLEGLTDLMDDGIPHIMFLLQKDRDGQDAASVARSKGFDDVACWLESLVSRLDPDKKRNEDEAMNEWTRYMRR
;
A
#
# COMPACT_ATOMS: atom_id res chain seq x y z
N PRO A 1 2.98 14.65 15.69
CA PRO A 1 3.53 13.29 15.48
C PRO A 1 3.70 12.92 13.99
N SER A 2 2.67 13.09 13.15
CA SER A 2 2.71 12.76 11.71
C SER A 2 3.77 13.51 10.89
N THR A 3 4.06 14.76 11.26
CA THR A 3 5.14 15.56 10.63
C THR A 3 6.54 14.98 10.87
N LEU A 4 6.77 14.28 12.01
CA LEU A 4 8.08 13.69 12.35
C LEU A 4 8.45 12.53 11.41
N PHE A 5 7.46 11.72 11.01
CA PHE A 5 7.68 10.62 10.06
C PHE A 5 7.88 11.11 8.62
N LEU A 6 7.25 12.24 8.25
CA LEU A 6 7.50 12.89 6.96
C LEU A 6 8.89 13.55 6.91
N THR A 7 9.46 13.93 8.05
CA THR A 7 10.84 14.43 8.13
C THR A 7 11.89 13.32 8.22
N ALA A 8 11.50 12.07 8.47
CA ALA A 8 12.37 10.90 8.47
C ALA A 8 12.45 10.28 7.07
N ILE A 9 12.85 11.08 6.09
CA ILE A 9 13.16 10.65 4.72
C ILE A 9 14.68 10.62 4.58
N ASP A 10 15.23 9.49 4.16
CA ASP A 10 16.64 9.38 3.79
C ASP A 10 16.91 10.27 2.57
N PRO A 11 17.77 11.29 2.67
CA PRO A 11 18.04 12.22 1.57
C PRO A 11 18.78 11.58 0.39
N ALA A 12 19.42 10.43 0.56
CA ALA A 12 20.10 9.74 -0.53
C ALA A 12 19.12 8.95 -1.41
N THR A 13 18.21 8.21 -0.79
CA THR A 13 17.30 7.28 -1.49
C THR A 13 15.88 7.84 -1.67
N GLY A 14 15.49 8.82 -0.84
CA GLY A 14 14.12 9.28 -0.73
C GLY A 14 13.22 8.32 0.05
N ASP A 15 13.77 7.26 0.64
CA ASP A 15 13.01 6.29 1.43
C ASP A 15 12.50 6.95 2.71
N SER A 16 11.20 6.79 2.98
CA SER A 16 10.68 7.07 4.32
C SER A 16 11.03 5.94 5.28
N LEU A 17 10.91 6.18 6.58
CA LEU A 17 11.11 5.14 7.61
C LEU A 17 10.32 3.85 7.35
N PHE A 18 9.13 3.93 6.73
CA PHE A 18 8.35 2.77 6.33
C PHE A 18 8.97 1.97 5.18
N HIS A 19 9.57 2.64 4.19
CA HIS A 19 10.32 1.97 3.13
C HIS A 19 11.50 1.20 3.75
N SER A 20 12.27 1.85 4.62
CA SER A 20 13.42 1.24 5.30
C SER A 20 13.02 0.03 6.15
N ALA A 21 11.93 0.12 6.91
CA ALA A 21 11.44 -0.99 7.72
C ALA A 21 10.98 -2.20 6.87
N ILE A 22 10.34 -1.95 5.73
CA ILE A 22 9.94 -3.01 4.78
C ILE A 22 11.16 -3.63 4.12
N HIS A 23 12.12 -2.81 3.66
CA HIS A 23 13.36 -3.29 3.08
C HIS A 23 14.14 -4.18 4.06
N ALA A 24 14.14 -3.81 5.35
CA ALA A 24 14.72 -4.60 6.43
C ALA A 24 13.85 -5.81 6.86
N GLN A 25 12.67 -6.01 6.27
CA GLN A 25 11.68 -7.03 6.64
C GLN A 25 11.32 -7.02 8.14
N ASN A 26 11.31 -5.83 8.74
CA ASN A 26 11.13 -5.66 10.17
C ASN A 26 9.67 -5.39 10.52
N LEU A 27 8.87 -6.46 10.61
CA LEU A 27 7.44 -6.38 10.96
C LEU A 27 7.21 -5.74 12.33
N ALA A 28 8.06 -6.04 13.31
CA ALA A 28 7.95 -5.48 14.65
C ALA A 28 8.07 -3.95 14.64
N ALA A 29 9.04 -3.41 13.88
CA ALA A 29 9.18 -1.97 13.70
C ALA A 29 7.96 -1.36 13.00
N LEU A 30 7.36 -2.02 12.00
CA LEU A 30 6.12 -1.56 11.38
C LEU A 30 4.98 -1.46 12.40
N ILE A 31 4.81 -2.50 13.22
CA ILE A 31 3.79 -2.53 14.28
C ILE A 31 4.03 -1.39 15.28
N ASP A 32 5.26 -1.20 15.74
CA ASP A 32 5.59 -0.14 16.69
C ASP A 32 5.34 1.25 16.11
N MET A 33 5.74 1.49 14.85
CA MET A 33 5.44 2.75 14.16
C MET A 33 3.94 3.02 14.04
N THR A 34 3.09 1.99 13.89
CA THR A 34 1.64 2.21 13.84
C THR A 34 1.05 2.72 15.16
N LYS A 35 1.69 2.44 16.30
CA LYS A 35 1.23 2.90 17.63
C LYS A 35 1.39 4.42 17.81
N GLU A 36 2.28 5.04 17.03
CA GLU A 36 2.51 6.48 17.04
C GLU A 36 1.42 7.29 16.35
N PHE A 37 0.49 6.61 15.65
CA PHE A 37 -0.68 7.26 15.05
C PHE A 37 -1.87 7.19 16.02
N PRO A 38 -2.60 8.31 16.23
CA PRO A 38 -3.81 8.30 17.06
C PRO A 38 -4.80 7.24 16.55
N PRO A 39 -5.47 6.50 17.45
CA PRO A 39 -6.43 5.44 17.08
C PRO A 39 -7.66 5.98 16.34
N ASN A 40 -7.95 7.26 16.52
CA ASN A 40 -9.01 8.01 15.90
C ASN A 40 -8.55 8.56 14.54
N MET A 41 -9.24 8.13 13.47
CA MET A 41 -9.11 8.43 12.03
C MET A 41 -8.97 9.93 11.63
N SER A 42 -8.80 10.84 12.59
CA SER A 42 -8.67 12.30 12.43
C SER A 42 -7.50 12.78 11.55
N TYR A 43 -6.54 11.90 11.21
CA TYR A 43 -5.40 12.21 10.33
C TYR A 43 -5.36 11.37 9.04
N THR A 44 -6.52 10.93 8.53
CA THR A 44 -6.65 10.17 7.28
C THR A 44 -5.86 10.78 6.12
N ILE A 45 -5.83 12.10 5.98
CA ILE A 45 -5.07 12.77 4.91
C ILE A 45 -3.55 12.61 5.10
N GLY A 46 -3.01 12.97 6.26
CA GLY A 46 -1.56 12.88 6.53
C GLY A 46 -1.04 11.44 6.49
N ARG A 47 -1.84 10.48 6.94
CA ARG A 47 -1.52 9.05 6.92
C ARG A 47 -1.57 8.48 5.50
N LYS A 48 -2.62 8.77 4.72
CA LYS A 48 -2.71 8.36 3.30
C LYS A 48 -1.59 8.99 2.46
N LEU A 49 -1.19 10.24 2.73
CA LEU A 49 -0.05 10.90 2.08
C LEU A 49 1.27 10.19 2.37
N LEU A 50 1.51 9.81 3.64
CA LEU A 50 2.73 9.10 4.03
C LEU A 50 2.85 7.74 3.33
N PHE A 51 1.75 7.00 3.17
CA PHE A 51 1.79 5.69 2.50
C PHE A 51 1.77 5.76 0.98
N LYS A 52 1.30 6.88 0.41
CA LYS A 52 1.45 7.22 -1.01
C LYS A 52 2.79 7.90 -1.32
N HIS A 53 3.64 8.14 -0.31
CA HIS A 53 4.98 8.68 -0.51
C HIS A 53 5.76 7.80 -1.47
N LYS A 54 6.55 8.45 -2.31
CA LYS A 54 7.39 7.82 -3.32
C LYS A 54 8.85 8.19 -3.09
N ASN A 55 9.73 7.20 -3.06
CA ASN A 55 11.16 7.44 -2.99
C ASN A 55 11.72 7.99 -4.32
N HIS A 56 13.05 8.18 -4.42
CA HIS A 56 13.68 8.71 -5.65
C HIS A 56 13.52 7.80 -6.88
N ARG A 57 13.23 6.51 -6.68
CA ARG A 57 12.88 5.55 -7.74
C ARG A 57 11.38 5.55 -8.06
N ARG A 58 10.62 6.47 -7.48
CA ARG A 58 9.16 6.58 -7.56
C ARG A 58 8.42 5.35 -7.00
N GLU A 59 9.09 4.56 -6.18
CA GLU A 59 8.54 3.38 -5.53
C GLU A 59 7.73 3.80 -4.30
N THR A 60 6.57 3.20 -4.12
CA THR A 60 5.84 3.26 -2.85
C THR A 60 6.30 2.14 -1.91
N ILE A 61 5.85 2.18 -0.66
CA ILE A 61 6.08 1.08 0.29
C ILE A 61 5.61 -0.29 -0.22
N LEU A 62 4.58 -0.31 -1.09
CA LEU A 62 4.08 -1.55 -1.69
C LEU A 62 5.03 -2.10 -2.77
N HIS A 63 5.65 -1.22 -3.55
CA HIS A 63 6.69 -1.63 -4.52
C HIS A 63 7.87 -2.24 -3.77
N VAL A 64 8.37 -1.55 -2.74
CA VAL A 64 9.49 -2.07 -1.94
C VAL A 64 9.13 -3.41 -1.29
N ALA A 65 7.92 -3.56 -0.76
CA ALA A 65 7.46 -4.84 -0.21
C ALA A 65 7.45 -5.95 -1.27
N ALA A 66 6.94 -5.66 -2.47
CA ALA A 66 6.92 -6.61 -3.58
C ALA A 66 8.32 -7.09 -3.99
N GLN A 67 9.35 -6.26 -3.82
CA GLN A 67 10.74 -6.64 -4.10
C GLN A 67 11.35 -7.62 -3.09
N THR A 68 10.72 -7.81 -1.94
CA THR A 68 11.22 -8.71 -0.89
C THR A 68 10.81 -10.17 -1.13
N GLY A 69 9.77 -10.42 -1.95
CA GLY A 69 9.15 -11.74 -2.07
C GLY A 69 8.42 -12.21 -0.80
N ASN A 70 8.32 -11.37 0.23
CA ASN A 70 7.70 -11.71 1.50
C ASN A 70 6.23 -11.25 1.51
N LEU A 71 5.32 -12.22 1.40
CA LEU A 71 3.87 -11.94 1.35
C LEU A 71 3.37 -11.19 2.59
N ASP A 72 3.91 -11.46 3.79
CA ASP A 72 3.51 -10.73 5.01
C ASP A 72 3.91 -9.25 4.95
N MET A 73 5.06 -8.92 4.35
CA MET A 73 5.45 -7.53 4.13
C MET A 73 4.52 -6.83 3.13
N VAL A 74 4.11 -7.55 2.08
CA VAL A 74 3.19 -7.03 1.06
C VAL A 74 1.80 -6.79 1.65
N ILE A 75 1.28 -7.75 2.43
CA ILE A 75 0.04 -7.59 3.21
C ILE A 75 0.16 -6.40 4.16
N SER A 76 1.29 -6.29 4.88
CA SER A 76 1.53 -5.19 5.81
C SER A 76 1.49 -3.84 5.11
N ALA A 77 2.19 -3.68 3.97
CA ALA A 77 2.18 -2.45 3.19
C ALA A 77 0.78 -2.07 2.70
N TYR A 78 0.00 -3.04 2.22
CA TYR A 78 -1.38 -2.82 1.80
C TYR A 78 -2.30 -2.42 2.97
N ARG A 79 -2.20 -3.13 4.10
CA ARG A 79 -3.00 -2.84 5.30
C ARG A 79 -2.61 -1.53 5.97
N LEU A 80 -1.34 -1.12 5.92
CA LEU A 80 -0.93 0.22 6.35
C LEU A 80 -1.71 1.30 5.58
N PHE A 81 -1.75 1.19 4.26
CA PHE A 81 -2.48 2.11 3.39
C PHE A 81 -3.98 2.16 3.72
N GLY A 82 -4.63 1.01 3.78
CA GLY A 82 -6.09 0.91 3.98
C GLY A 82 -6.57 0.92 5.42
N GLY A 83 -5.67 1.06 6.40
CA GLY A 83 -6.03 1.07 7.82
C GLY A 83 -6.40 -0.30 8.41
N GLY A 84 -5.91 -1.40 7.82
CA GLY A 84 -6.09 -2.75 8.34
C GLY A 84 -5.16 -3.08 9.53
N ILE A 85 -5.48 -4.17 10.23
CA ILE A 85 -4.65 -4.70 11.34
C ILE A 85 -3.47 -5.47 10.74
N LEU A 86 -2.23 -5.21 11.17
CA LEU A 86 -1.05 -5.88 10.61
C LEU A 86 -0.97 -7.38 10.98
N PRO A 87 -0.27 -8.22 10.18
CA PRO A 87 0.02 -9.61 10.54
C PRO A 87 0.66 -9.73 11.93
N GLY A 88 0.28 -10.78 12.67
CA GLY A 88 0.79 -11.04 14.02
C GLY A 88 0.18 -10.17 15.14
N VAL A 89 -0.64 -9.16 14.81
CA VAL A 89 -1.39 -8.39 15.81
C VAL A 89 -2.69 -9.12 16.16
N PRO A 90 -3.01 -9.33 17.46
CA PRO A 90 -4.26 -9.98 17.86
C PRO A 90 -5.49 -9.27 17.29
N THR A 91 -6.45 -10.07 16.81
CA THR A 91 -7.72 -9.60 16.24
C THR A 91 -8.89 -10.02 17.11
N TYR A 92 -10.04 -9.38 16.90
CA TYR A 92 -11.30 -9.76 17.54
C TYR A 92 -12.04 -10.83 16.71
N PRO A 93 -12.88 -11.67 17.34
CA PRO A 93 -13.71 -12.63 16.62
C PRO A 93 -14.59 -11.95 15.56
N GLY A 94 -14.61 -12.49 14.34
CA GLY A 94 -15.35 -11.91 13.22
C GLY A 94 -14.62 -10.80 12.46
N TYR A 95 -13.37 -10.48 12.84
CA TYR A 95 -12.52 -9.61 12.03
C TYR A 95 -12.31 -10.20 10.63
N GLN A 96 -12.67 -9.42 9.60
CA GLN A 96 -12.35 -9.75 8.22
C GLN A 96 -11.10 -8.96 7.79
N PRO A 97 -10.07 -9.65 7.27
CA PRO A 97 -8.92 -8.97 6.70
C PRO A 97 -9.32 -7.99 5.60
N LEU A 98 -8.67 -6.83 5.58
CA LEU A 98 -8.95 -5.77 4.61
C LEU A 98 -8.87 -6.28 3.16
N GLU A 99 -7.89 -7.12 2.87
CA GLU A 99 -7.70 -7.69 1.55
C GLU A 99 -8.84 -8.64 1.14
N GLY A 100 -9.60 -9.18 2.10
CA GLY A 100 -10.74 -10.07 1.85
C GLY A 100 -12.03 -9.32 1.50
N LEU A 101 -12.08 -8.01 1.66
CA LEU A 101 -13.28 -7.21 1.42
C LEU A 101 -13.44 -6.91 -0.08
N THR A 102 -14.68 -7.03 -0.56
CA THR A 102 -15.09 -6.66 -1.93
C THR A 102 -15.68 -5.25 -2.02
N ASP A 103 -16.15 -4.72 -0.89
CA ASP A 103 -16.71 -3.38 -0.77
C ASP A 103 -15.93 -2.63 0.31
N LEU A 104 -15.29 -1.53 -0.07
CA LEU A 104 -14.38 -0.76 0.78
C LEU A 104 -14.94 0.64 0.97
N MET A 105 -14.69 1.24 2.14
CA MET A 105 -14.98 2.65 2.35
C MET A 105 -14.29 3.49 1.26
N ASP A 106 -15.04 4.39 0.61
CA ASP A 106 -14.60 5.21 -0.54
C ASP A 106 -14.58 4.45 -1.91
N ASP A 107 -15.52 3.52 -2.15
CA ASP A 107 -15.76 2.78 -3.42
C ASP A 107 -14.56 1.95 -3.94
N GLY A 108 -13.56 1.67 -3.10
CA GLY A 108 -12.36 0.90 -3.47
C GLY A 108 -11.40 1.60 -4.43
N ILE A 109 -11.79 2.72 -5.06
CA ILE A 109 -10.97 3.47 -6.04
C ILE A 109 -9.60 3.85 -5.45
N PRO A 110 -9.47 4.40 -4.22
CA PRO A 110 -8.16 4.70 -3.65
C PRO A 110 -7.24 3.48 -3.52
N HIS A 111 -7.81 2.31 -3.24
CA HIS A 111 -7.07 1.06 -3.11
C HIS A 111 -6.58 0.56 -4.46
N ILE A 112 -7.46 0.54 -5.47
CA ILE A 112 -7.09 0.18 -6.84
C ILE A 112 -6.00 1.13 -7.36
N MET A 113 -6.18 2.43 -7.18
CA MET A 113 -5.19 3.43 -7.58
C MET A 113 -3.85 3.29 -6.85
N PHE A 114 -3.86 2.82 -5.60
CA PHE A 114 -2.63 2.52 -4.86
C PHE A 114 -1.93 1.28 -5.41
N LEU A 115 -2.68 0.19 -5.66
CA LEU A 115 -2.17 -1.06 -6.24
C LEU A 115 -1.60 -0.87 -7.65
N LEU A 116 -2.20 0.01 -8.45
CA LEU A 116 -1.82 0.28 -9.84
C LEU A 116 -0.79 1.42 -10.00
N GLN A 117 -0.31 2.01 -8.91
CA GLN A 117 0.71 3.05 -9.02
C GLN A 117 1.94 2.50 -9.73
N LYS A 118 2.51 3.31 -10.63
CA LYS A 118 3.74 2.97 -11.35
C LYS A 118 4.96 3.60 -10.70
N ASP A 119 6.05 2.84 -10.65
CA ASP A 119 7.38 3.32 -10.31
C ASP A 119 8.04 4.11 -11.48
N ARG A 120 9.36 4.33 -11.41
CA ARG A 120 10.11 5.04 -12.45
C ARG A 120 10.22 4.25 -13.76
N ASP A 121 10.17 2.92 -13.68
CA ASP A 121 10.30 2.01 -14.82
C ASP A 121 8.92 1.66 -15.44
N GLY A 122 7.84 2.24 -14.90
CA GLY A 122 6.48 2.02 -15.39
C GLY A 122 5.84 0.73 -14.85
N GLN A 123 6.44 0.11 -13.84
CA GLN A 123 5.96 -1.11 -13.22
C GLN A 123 5.07 -0.80 -12.01
N ASP A 124 3.97 -1.54 -11.84
CA ASP A 124 3.28 -1.58 -10.55
C ASP A 124 3.90 -2.66 -9.65
N ALA A 125 3.46 -2.72 -8.39
CA ALA A 125 4.00 -3.67 -7.42
C ALA A 125 3.88 -5.14 -7.88
N ALA A 126 2.79 -5.52 -8.57
CA ALA A 126 2.63 -6.88 -9.08
C ALA A 126 3.64 -7.19 -10.20
N SER A 127 3.85 -6.23 -11.10
CA SER A 127 4.85 -6.32 -12.18
C SER A 127 6.27 -6.38 -11.62
N VAL A 128 6.56 -5.62 -10.56
CA VAL A 128 7.85 -5.66 -9.84
C VAL A 128 8.10 -7.03 -9.18
N ALA A 129 7.08 -7.61 -8.52
CA ALA A 129 7.20 -8.96 -7.95
C ALA A 129 7.49 -10.00 -9.04
N ARG A 130 6.76 -9.94 -10.15
CA ARG A 130 6.94 -10.86 -11.28
C ARG A 130 8.31 -10.73 -11.95
N SER A 131 8.80 -9.50 -12.15
CA SER A 131 10.14 -9.29 -12.75
C SER A 131 11.28 -9.85 -11.89
N LYS A 132 11.03 -10.06 -10.59
CA LYS A 132 11.95 -10.68 -9.63
C LYS A 132 11.71 -12.17 -9.38
N GLY A 133 10.72 -12.78 -10.03
CA GLY A 133 10.39 -14.21 -9.87
C GLY A 133 9.54 -14.54 -8.64
N PHE A 134 8.87 -13.55 -8.03
CA PHE A 134 7.96 -13.75 -6.89
C PHE A 134 6.52 -13.87 -7.37
N ASP A 135 6.23 -14.96 -8.07
CA ASP A 135 4.93 -15.18 -8.71
C ASP A 135 3.75 -15.29 -7.73
N ASP A 136 3.99 -15.80 -6.52
CA ASP A 136 3.01 -15.87 -5.45
C ASP A 136 2.56 -14.47 -4.99
N VAL A 137 3.51 -13.56 -4.77
CA VAL A 137 3.24 -12.16 -4.44
C VAL A 137 2.53 -11.46 -5.59
N ALA A 138 2.99 -11.65 -6.83
CA ALA A 138 2.37 -11.05 -8.01
C ALA A 138 0.91 -11.50 -8.16
N CYS A 139 0.67 -12.82 -8.09
CA CYS A 139 -0.67 -13.40 -8.15
C CYS A 139 -1.57 -12.88 -7.01
N TRP A 140 -1.04 -12.74 -5.80
CA TRP A 140 -1.79 -12.19 -4.68
C TRP A 140 -2.24 -10.75 -4.95
N LEU A 141 -1.33 -9.88 -5.39
CA LEU A 141 -1.64 -8.48 -5.73
C LEU A 141 -2.68 -8.37 -6.87
N GLU A 142 -2.54 -9.19 -7.92
CA GLU A 142 -3.49 -9.22 -9.03
C GLU A 142 -4.87 -9.73 -8.63
N SER A 143 -4.92 -10.69 -7.68
CA SER A 143 -6.18 -11.18 -7.14
C SER A 143 -6.93 -10.06 -6.39
N LEU A 144 -6.22 -9.16 -5.72
CA LEU A 144 -6.83 -8.00 -5.06
C LEU A 144 -7.38 -7.01 -6.08
N VAL A 145 -6.60 -6.66 -7.11
CA VAL A 145 -7.08 -5.79 -8.17
C VAL A 145 -8.34 -6.37 -8.82
N SER A 146 -8.34 -7.66 -9.13
CA SER A 146 -9.48 -8.34 -9.77
C SER A 146 -10.72 -8.40 -8.87
N ARG A 147 -10.53 -8.45 -7.55
CA ARG A 147 -11.62 -8.44 -6.58
C ARG A 147 -12.26 -7.05 -6.43
N LEU A 148 -11.43 -6.00 -6.44
CA LEU A 148 -11.89 -4.62 -6.31
C LEU A 148 -12.43 -4.04 -7.62
N ASP A 149 -11.96 -4.55 -8.76
CA ASP A 149 -12.39 -4.14 -10.11
C ASP A 149 -12.72 -5.38 -10.96
N PRO A 150 -13.82 -6.09 -10.64
CA PRO A 150 -14.21 -7.32 -11.34
C PRO A 150 -14.59 -7.07 -12.80
N ASP A 151 -15.21 -5.92 -13.08
CA ASP A 151 -15.64 -5.51 -14.43
C ASP A 151 -14.48 -4.98 -15.28
N LYS A 152 -13.28 -4.85 -14.71
CA LYS A 152 -12.07 -4.32 -15.37
C LYS A 152 -12.24 -2.90 -15.90
N LYS A 153 -13.02 -2.07 -15.20
CA LYS A 153 -13.24 -0.65 -15.52
C LYS A 153 -11.93 0.12 -15.60
N ARG A 154 -10.88 -0.32 -14.92
CA ARG A 154 -9.53 0.28 -15.03
C ARG A 154 -8.96 0.31 -16.45
N ASN A 155 -9.47 -0.54 -17.36
CA ASN A 155 -9.04 -0.59 -18.75
C ASN A 155 -9.82 0.38 -19.65
N GLU A 156 -10.85 1.04 -19.11
CA GLU A 156 -11.64 2.04 -19.80
C GLU A 156 -11.05 3.43 -19.53
N ASP A 157 -10.64 4.14 -20.58
CA ASP A 157 -10.00 5.46 -20.46
C ASP A 157 -10.90 6.46 -19.71
N GLU A 158 -12.21 6.39 -19.91
CA GLU A 158 -13.18 7.26 -19.24
C GLU A 158 -13.21 7.03 -17.73
N ALA A 159 -13.33 5.77 -17.30
CA ALA A 159 -13.32 5.40 -15.88
C ALA A 159 -11.98 5.74 -15.22
N MET A 160 -10.84 5.46 -15.87
CA MET A 160 -9.52 5.80 -15.35
C MET A 160 -9.33 7.32 -15.20
N ASN A 161 -9.86 8.11 -16.14
CA ASN A 161 -9.87 9.57 -16.04
C ASN A 161 -10.74 10.06 -14.88
N GLU A 162 -11.90 9.45 -14.67
CA GLU A 162 -12.78 9.75 -13.54
C GLU A 162 -12.10 9.45 -12.20
N TRP A 163 -11.50 8.26 -12.05
CA TRP A 163 -10.78 7.86 -10.84
C TRP A 163 -9.59 8.78 -10.54
N THR A 164 -8.87 9.19 -11.58
CA THR A 164 -7.78 10.16 -11.45
C THR A 164 -8.27 11.51 -10.96
N ARG A 165 -9.44 11.98 -11.44
CA ARG A 165 -10.06 13.22 -10.96
C ARG A 165 -10.54 13.09 -9.51
N TYR A 166 -11.14 11.96 -9.16
CA TYR A 166 -11.57 11.64 -7.80
C TYR A 166 -10.39 11.75 -6.81
N MET A 167 -9.23 11.20 -7.18
CA MET A 167 -8.03 11.20 -6.33
C MET A 167 -7.35 12.57 -6.18
N ARG A 168 -7.75 13.59 -6.95
CA ARG A 168 -7.23 14.97 -6.89
C ARG A 168 -8.12 15.93 -6.09
N ARG A 169 -9.35 15.52 -5.76
CA ARG A 169 -10.27 16.28 -4.91
C ARG A 169 -9.97 16.03 -3.45
#